data_AF-A0A838I553-F1
#
_entry.id   AF-A0A838I553-F1
#
_cell.length_a   1.000
_cell.length_b   1.000
_cell.length_c   1.000
_cell.angle_alpha   90.00
_cell.angle_beta   90.00
_cell.angle_gamma   90.00
#
_symmetry.space_group_name_H-M   'P 1'
#
loop_
_entity.id
_entity.type
_entity.pdbx_description
1 polymer ?
#
loop_
_entity_poly.entity_id
_entity_poly.type
_entity_poly.pdbx_seq_one_letter_code
_entity_poly.pdbx_strand_id
1 'polypeptide(L)'
;VFHNLVFVSIRKQYPYQAFKVMHGLWGMGQMMFSKYIIVVDEDCDVHNTSEVLFRLCANTDPARDSTIIRNPSDSLDHAPSAQNIGSHMGFDATRKLPGENYHREWPELVKMTDEAQRLVDALQKKAG
;
A
#
# COMPACT_ATOMS: atom_id res chain seq x y z
N VAL A 1 3.70 0.92 22.07
CA VAL A 1 4.56 1.05 20.87
C VAL A 1 3.64 1.13 19.67
N PHE A 2 3.67 2.24 18.92
CA PHE A 2 2.93 2.34 17.65
C PHE A 2 3.65 1.48 16.60
N HIS A 3 2.90 0.79 15.74
CA HIS A 3 3.48 -0.23 14.85
C HIS A 3 4.19 0.36 13.62
N ASN A 4 4.15 1.68 13.40
CA ASN A 4 4.85 2.41 12.35
C ASN A 4 4.63 1.85 10.93
N LEU A 5 3.41 1.40 10.63
CA LEU A 5 2.96 0.98 9.31
C LEU A 5 1.91 1.97 8.81
N VAL A 6 2.08 2.45 7.59
CA VAL A 6 1.19 3.41 6.96
C VAL A 6 0.69 2.90 5.62
N PHE A 7 -0.62 2.99 5.42
CA PHE A 7 -1.28 2.77 4.15
C PHE A 7 -1.57 4.11 3.49
N VAL A 8 -1.25 4.22 2.21
CA VAL A 8 -1.37 5.47 1.45
C VAL A 8 -2.09 5.17 0.16
N SER A 9 -3.22 5.83 -0.07
CA SER A 9 -3.96 5.76 -1.32
C SER A 9 -3.58 6.94 -2.21
N ILE A 10 -3.29 6.68 -3.50
CA ILE A 10 -2.92 7.70 -4.47
C ILE A 10 -3.69 7.58 -5.77
N ARG A 11 -4.01 8.72 -6.38
CA ARG A 11 -4.34 8.78 -7.81
C ARG A 11 -3.04 8.77 -8.60
N LYS A 12 -2.65 7.59 -9.11
CA LYS A 12 -1.44 7.42 -9.90
C LYS A 12 -1.60 8.05 -11.29
N GLN A 13 -0.64 8.87 -11.68
CA GLN A 13 -0.62 9.68 -12.90
C GLN A 13 0.61 9.38 -13.78
N TYR A 14 1.68 8.81 -13.21
CA TYR A 14 2.90 8.46 -13.95
C TYR A 14 3.65 7.27 -13.33
N PRO A 15 4.50 6.58 -14.12
CA PRO A 15 5.37 5.51 -13.64
C PRO A 15 6.22 5.94 -12.43
N TYR A 16 6.39 5.04 -11.46
CA TYR A 16 7.18 5.22 -10.23
C TYR A 16 6.68 6.31 -9.27
N GLN A 17 5.47 6.84 -9.45
CA GLN A 17 4.91 7.85 -8.53
C GLN A 17 4.80 7.35 -7.09
N ALA A 18 4.52 6.06 -6.88
CA ALA A 18 4.44 5.47 -5.53
C ALA A 18 5.75 5.65 -4.76
N PHE A 19 6.91 5.42 -5.38
CA PHE A 19 8.21 5.64 -4.77
C PHE A 19 8.45 7.11 -4.40
N LYS A 20 8.06 8.04 -5.29
CA LYS A 20 8.12 9.48 -4.99
C LYS A 20 7.30 9.83 -3.74
N VAL A 21 6.11 9.26 -3.61
CA VAL A 21 5.23 9.47 -2.45
C VAL A 21 5.86 8.90 -1.18
N MET A 22 6.41 7.68 -1.23
CA MET A 22 7.13 7.08 -0.09
C MET A 22 8.26 7.98 0.40
N HIS A 23 9.14 8.43 -0.50
CA HIS A 23 10.24 9.32 -0.15
C HIS A 23 9.77 10.69 0.36
N GLY A 24 8.68 11.22 -0.18
CA GLY A 24 8.05 12.43 0.33
C GLY A 24 7.60 12.26 1.78
N LEU A 25 6.88 11.19 2.09
CA LEU A 25 6.41 10.91 3.45
C LEU A 25 7.55 10.65 4.44
N TRP A 26 8.58 9.93 4.03
CA TRP A 26 9.77 9.74 4.85
C TRP A 26 10.56 11.03 5.10
N GLY A 27 10.33 12.09 4.32
CA GLY A 27 10.89 13.42 4.55
C GLY A 27 10.00 14.35 5.39
N MET A 28 8.80 13.93 5.83
CA MET A 28 7.80 14.82 6.41
C MET A 28 7.56 14.59 7.90
N GLY A 29 8.08 15.48 8.75
CA GLY A 29 7.70 15.56 10.17
C GLY A 29 7.72 14.21 10.89
N GLN A 30 6.60 13.81 11.52
CA GLN A 30 6.50 12.53 12.22
C GLN A 30 6.41 11.31 11.28
N MET A 31 6.07 11.51 10.00
CA MET A 31 6.02 10.43 9.01
C MET A 31 7.42 9.86 8.69
N MET A 32 8.49 10.61 8.99
CA MET A 32 9.86 10.13 8.83
C MET A 32 10.15 8.84 9.59
N PHE A 33 9.44 8.57 10.69
CA PHE A 33 9.61 7.38 11.53
C PHE A 33 8.77 6.16 11.08
N SER A 34 7.96 6.30 10.01
CA SER A 34 7.14 5.20 9.49
C SER A 34 8.02 4.13 8.84
N LYS A 35 8.14 2.97 9.50
CA LYS A 35 8.99 1.83 9.09
C LYS A 35 8.50 1.19 7.81
N TYR A 36 7.19 1.11 7.65
CA TYR A 36 6.55 0.47 6.51
C TYR A 36 5.57 1.42 5.86
N ILE A 37 5.67 1.57 4.53
CA ILE A 37 4.68 2.31 3.73
C ILE A 37 4.18 1.38 2.63
N ILE A 38 2.87 1.19 2.56
CA ILE A 38 2.22 0.49 1.45
C ILE A 38 1.42 1.54 0.68
N VAL A 39 1.75 1.71 -0.59
CA VAL A 39 1.04 2.63 -1.49
C VAL A 39 0.08 1.83 -2.37
N VAL A 40 -1.20 2.18 -2.33
CA VAL A 40 -2.29 1.57 -3.10
C VAL A 40 -2.96 2.60 -4.00
N ASP A 41 -3.71 2.14 -4.99
CA ASP A 41 -4.49 3.00 -5.88
C ASP A 41 -5.64 3.71 -5.14
N GLU A 42 -6.16 4.79 -5.75
CA GLU A 42 -7.23 5.62 -5.19
C GLU A 42 -8.54 4.88 -4.92
N ASP A 43 -8.75 3.75 -5.57
CA ASP A 43 -9.96 2.93 -5.44
C ASP A 43 -9.85 1.86 -4.34
N CYS A 44 -8.81 1.91 -3.51
CA CYS A 44 -8.62 1.04 -2.34
C CYS A 44 -8.99 1.77 -1.05
N ASP A 45 -9.83 1.17 -0.20
CA ASP A 45 -10.08 1.68 1.14
C ASP A 45 -8.91 1.35 2.07
N VAL A 46 -8.16 2.38 2.46
CA VAL A 46 -7.00 2.24 3.37
C VAL A 46 -7.40 1.91 4.81
N HIS A 47 -8.65 2.05 5.19
CA HIS A 47 -9.14 1.62 6.50
C HIS A 47 -9.55 0.14 6.52
N ASN A 48 -9.64 -0.49 5.35
CA ASN A 48 -9.88 -1.92 5.21
C ASN A 48 -8.56 -2.67 4.99
N THR A 49 -7.98 -3.17 6.09
CA THR A 49 -6.70 -3.90 6.05
C THR A 49 -6.74 -5.10 5.10
N SER A 50 -7.86 -5.82 5.02
CA SER A 50 -7.98 -6.98 4.11
C SER A 50 -7.88 -6.56 2.65
N GLU A 51 -8.44 -5.41 2.28
CA GLU A 51 -8.34 -4.87 0.94
C GLU A 51 -6.89 -4.45 0.61
N VAL A 52 -6.24 -3.73 1.52
CA VAL A 52 -4.83 -3.32 1.35
C VAL A 52 -3.91 -4.53 1.19
N LEU A 53 -4.10 -5.57 2.03
CA LEU A 53 -3.31 -6.80 1.93
C LEU A 53 -3.59 -7.56 0.63
N PHE A 54 -4.84 -7.57 0.16
CA PHE A 54 -5.16 -8.11 -1.15
C PHE A 54 -4.41 -7.36 -2.27
N ARG A 55 -4.43 -6.03 -2.28
CA ARG A 55 -3.69 -5.22 -3.27
C ARG A 55 -2.18 -5.46 -3.17
N LEU A 56 -1.62 -5.52 -1.96
CA LEU A 56 -0.21 -5.84 -1.74
C LEU A 56 0.15 -7.18 -2.40
N CYS A 57 -0.58 -8.25 -2.08
CA CYS A 57 -0.26 -9.59 -2.56
C CYS A 57 -0.58 -9.79 -4.06
N ALA A 58 -1.57 -9.09 -4.61
CA ALA A 58 -1.99 -9.24 -6.00
C ALA A 58 -1.18 -8.37 -6.97
N ASN A 59 -0.75 -7.19 -6.53
CA ASN A 59 -0.17 -6.17 -7.43
C ASN A 59 1.36 -6.07 -7.34
N THR A 60 2.01 -6.78 -6.42
CA THR A 60 3.46 -6.69 -6.24
C THR A 60 4.23 -7.87 -6.81
N ASP A 61 5.32 -7.57 -7.50
CA ASP A 61 6.51 -8.41 -7.58
C ASP A 61 7.47 -7.91 -6.47
N PRO A 62 7.73 -8.72 -5.42
CA PRO A 62 8.46 -8.26 -4.24
C PRO A 62 9.80 -7.59 -4.53
N ALA A 63 10.56 -8.06 -5.53
CA ALA A 63 11.87 -7.49 -5.84
C ALA A 63 11.77 -6.19 -6.65
N ARG A 64 10.81 -6.12 -7.58
CA ARG A 64 10.61 -4.94 -8.45
C ARG A 64 9.93 -3.79 -7.72
N ASP A 65 8.96 -4.12 -6.86
CA ASP A 65 7.98 -3.16 -6.34
C ASP A 65 8.22 -2.80 -4.87
N SER A 66 9.35 -3.24 -4.29
CA SER A 66 9.75 -2.81 -2.95
C SER A 66 11.02 -1.99 -2.97
N THR A 67 11.18 -1.16 -1.93
CA THR A 67 12.43 -0.44 -1.66
C THR A 67 12.77 -0.55 -0.19
N ILE A 68 14.05 -0.69 0.12
CA ILE A 68 14.55 -0.63 1.50
C ILE A 68 15.56 0.51 1.56
N ILE A 69 15.34 1.45 2.48
CA ILE A 69 16.23 2.57 2.71
C ILE A 69 16.70 2.60 4.15
N ARG A 70 17.80 3.30 4.41
CA ARG A 70 18.26 3.60 5.77
C ARG A 70 17.74 4.97 6.18
N ASN A 71 17.17 5.08 7.39
CA ASN A 71 16.59 6.33 7.89
C ASN A 71 16.69 6.40 9.44
N PRO A 72 16.49 7.58 10.06
CA PRO A 72 16.31 7.67 11.51
C PRO A 72 15.10 6.87 11.96
N SER A 73 15.24 6.17 13.08
CA SER A 73 14.14 5.47 13.74
C SER A 73 13.66 6.25 14.96
N ASP A 74 12.42 6.01 15.36
CA ASP A 74 11.88 6.47 16.64
C ASP A 74 12.75 5.96 17.80
N SER A 75 12.99 6.81 18.80
CA SER A 75 13.87 6.51 19.94
C SER A 75 13.29 5.52 20.94
N LEU A 76 11.96 5.32 20.90
CA LEU A 76 11.21 4.35 21.68
C LEU A 76 10.99 3.03 20.92
N ASP A 77 11.40 2.94 19.65
CA ASP A 77 11.37 1.68 18.90
C ASP A 77 12.55 0.79 19.32
N HIS A 78 12.23 -0.38 19.85
CA HIS A 78 13.16 -1.39 20.34
C HIS A 78 13.61 -2.38 19.25
N ALA A 79 12.95 -2.39 18.09
CA ALA A 79 13.22 -3.36 17.04
C ALA A 79 14.53 -3.11 16.24
N PRO A 80 14.98 -1.86 15.98
CA PRO A 80 16.25 -1.63 15.32
C PRO A 80 17.43 -2.07 16.18
N SER A 81 18.49 -2.58 15.54
CA SER A 81 19.70 -3.04 16.24
C SER A 81 20.53 -1.91 16.87
N ALA A 82 20.27 -0.66 16.47
CA ALA A 82 20.92 0.53 17.01
C ALA A 82 19.87 1.59 17.32
N GLN A 83 19.99 2.24 18.49
CA GLN A 83 19.05 3.27 18.91
C GLN A 83 19.01 4.43 17.89
N ASN A 84 17.81 4.92 17.57
CA ASN A 84 17.54 6.01 16.63
C ASN A 84 17.96 5.75 15.17
N ILE A 85 18.43 4.55 14.81
CA ILE A 85 18.91 4.23 13.47
C ILE A 85 18.21 2.97 12.97
N GLY A 86 17.46 3.07 11.87
CA GLY A 86 16.70 1.96 11.33
C GLY A 86 16.76 1.84 9.81
N SER A 87 16.03 0.84 9.31
CA SER A 87 15.68 0.71 7.91
C SER A 87 14.17 0.84 7.75
N HIS A 88 13.78 1.36 6.60
CA HIS A 88 12.38 1.60 6.23
C HIS A 88 12.13 0.87 4.92
N MET A 89 10.95 0.27 4.80
CA MET A 89 10.56 -0.51 3.64
C MET A 89 9.28 0.06 3.04
N GLY A 90 9.31 0.27 1.73
CA GLY A 90 8.18 0.74 0.94
C GLY A 90 7.72 -0.34 -0.03
N PHE A 91 6.41 -0.43 -0.24
CA PHE A 91 5.80 -1.31 -1.24
C PHE A 91 4.90 -0.50 -2.18
N ASP A 92 5.18 -0.57 -3.47
CA ASP A 92 4.28 -0.07 -4.50
C ASP A 92 3.25 -1.16 -4.83
N ALA A 93 2.11 -1.14 -4.14
CA ALA A 93 0.98 -2.02 -4.38
C ALA A 93 -0.05 -1.43 -5.38
N THR A 94 0.33 -0.38 -6.12
CA THR A 94 -0.51 0.20 -7.17
C THR A 94 -0.50 -0.62 -8.46
N ARG A 95 -1.47 -0.40 -9.34
CA ARG A 95 -1.45 -0.95 -10.71
C ARG A 95 -0.19 -0.52 -11.45
N LYS A 96 0.40 -1.44 -12.24
CA LYS A 96 1.59 -1.12 -13.03
C LYS A 96 1.24 -0.48 -14.36
N LEU A 97 1.93 0.60 -14.66
CA LEU A 97 1.82 1.39 -15.88
C LEU A 97 2.95 1.04 -16.86
N PRO A 98 2.79 1.33 -18.16
CA PRO A 98 3.88 1.28 -19.12
C PRO A 98 5.07 2.12 -18.63
N GLY A 99 6.26 1.52 -18.58
CA GLY A 99 7.49 2.14 -18.08
C GLY A 99 7.95 1.66 -16.71
N GLU A 100 7.17 0.85 -15.99
CA GLU A 100 7.53 0.32 -14.67
C GLU A 100 8.17 -1.07 -14.70
N ASN A 101 8.85 -1.41 -15.81
CA ASN A 101 9.44 -2.75 -16.02
C ASN A 101 8.40 -3.90 -15.88
N TYR A 102 7.18 -3.65 -16.37
CA TYR A 102 6.09 -4.61 -16.46
C TYR A 102 5.59 -4.70 -17.91
N HIS A 103 5.55 -5.91 -18.47
CA HIS A 103 5.32 -6.15 -19.89
C HIS A 103 4.06 -6.96 -20.19
N ARG A 104 3.29 -7.31 -19.16
CA ARG A 104 2.02 -8.04 -19.31
C ARG A 104 0.85 -7.06 -19.36
N GLU A 105 -0.29 -7.52 -19.82
CA GLU A 105 -1.54 -6.78 -19.63
C GLU A 105 -1.92 -6.77 -18.15
N TRP A 106 -2.37 -5.62 -17.65
CA TRP A 106 -2.82 -5.50 -16.27
C TRP A 106 -4.26 -6.02 -16.16
N PRO A 107 -4.55 -6.99 -15.27
CA PRO A 107 -5.90 -7.54 -15.15
C PRO A 107 -6.86 -6.53 -14.53
N GLU A 108 -8.12 -6.56 -14.97
CA GLU A 108 -9.20 -5.81 -14.32
C GLU A 108 -9.60 -6.48 -12.99
N LEU A 109 -10.01 -5.66 -12.02
CA LEU A 109 -10.52 -6.18 -10.75
C LEU A 109 -11.92 -6.77 -10.99
N VAL A 110 -12.12 -8.01 -10.55
CA VAL A 110 -13.43 -8.66 -10.61
C VAL A 110 -14.42 -7.90 -9.73
N LYS A 111 -15.54 -7.49 -10.31
CA LYS A 111 -16.64 -6.83 -9.62
C LYS A 111 -17.91 -7.66 -9.76
N MET A 112 -18.73 -7.65 -8.72
CA MET A 112 -20.09 -8.20 -8.85
C MET A 112 -20.88 -7.33 -9.83
N THR A 113 -21.76 -7.97 -10.62
CA THR A 113 -22.72 -7.23 -11.44
C THR A 113 -23.73 -6.53 -10.54
N ASP A 114 -24.28 -5.41 -10.99
CA ASP A 114 -25.30 -4.66 -10.24
C ASP A 114 -26.54 -5.52 -9.91
N GLU A 115 -26.83 -6.51 -10.76
CA GLU A 115 -27.89 -7.49 -10.55
C GLU A 115 -27.56 -8.46 -9.41
N ALA A 116 -26.34 -9.01 -9.41
CA ALA A 116 -25.87 -9.90 -8.35
C ALA A 116 -25.78 -9.16 -7.00
N GLN A 117 -25.27 -7.92 -7.00
CA GLN A 117 -25.19 -7.10 -5.80
C GLN A 117 -26.59 -6.87 -5.20
N ARG A 118 -27.57 -6.46 -6.02
CA ARG A 118 -28.96 -6.26 -5.57
C ARG A 118 -29.58 -7.53 -4.99
N LEU A 119 -29.28 -8.69 -5.57
CA LEU A 119 -29.76 -9.97 -5.06
C LEU A 119 -29.15 -10.28 -3.67
N VAL A 120 -27.84 -10.10 -3.51
CA VAL A 120 -27.14 -10.34 -2.24
C VAL A 120 -27.67 -9.41 -1.15
N ASP A 121 -27.83 -8.12 -1.44
CA ASP A 121 -28.34 -7.14 -0.48
C ASP A 121 -29.77 -7.49 -0.01
N ALA A 122 -30.62 -7.94 -0.94
CA ALA A 122 -31.98 -8.38 -0.63
C ALA A 122 -32.01 -9.66 0.23
N LEU A 123 -31.08 -10.60 0.01
CA LEU A 123 -30.95 -11.81 0.82
C LEU A 123 -30.43 -11.50 2.22
N GLN A 124 -29.42 -10.64 2.34
CA GLN A 124 -28.88 -10.19 3.63
C GLN A 124 -29.95 -9.50 4.49
N LYS A 125 -30.77 -8.63 3.88
CA LYS A 125 -31.87 -7.96 4.59
C LYS A 125 -32.96 -8.92 5.10
N LYS A 126 -33.14 -10.08 4.45
CA LYS A 126 -34.09 -11.13 4.88
C LYS A 126 -33.52 -12.04 5.96
N ALA A 127 -32.19 -12.13 6.06
CA ALA A 127 -31.49 -13.03 6.98
C ALA A 127 -31.15 -12.36 8.33
N GLY A 128 -31.16 -11.02 8.38
CA GLY A 128 -31.13 -10.24 9.63
C GLY A 128 -32.52 -9.99 10.19
#